data_AF-A0A7V5VKL0-F1
#
_entry.id   AF-A0A7V5VKL0-F1
#
_cell.length_a   1.000
_cell.length_b   1.000
_cell.length_c   1.000
_cell.angle_alpha   90.00
_cell.angle_beta   90.00
_cell.angle_gamma   90.00
#
_symmetry.space_group_name_H-M   'P 1'
#
loop_
_entity.id
_entity.type
_entity.pdbx_description
1 polymer ?
#
loop_
_entity_poly.entity_id
_entity_poly.type
_entity_poly.pdbx_seq_one_letter_code
_entity_poly.pdbx_strand_id
1 'polypeptide(L)'
;MAQHRILGMDPYIEAQRWRGFHANMIVAIQEALIPMLLPKYAADIEEHAHPVLAEQRERFIQIYTLSNRQLVTVIDLLSPSNKRPNSLGRSEYLEKRQRLLQAGVNLVGIDLLLQGERLPTNEPLPEGDYYAFVACSSRLPVVEVYYWRLGQPLPIIPVPLLPEDRDVWLNLQAVYEQVYTRARYDVLLDFSQPLPFGA
;
A
#
# COMPACT_ATOMS: atom_id res chain seq x y z
N MET A 1 21.68 13.87 -21.82
CA MET A 1 21.60 13.13 -20.54
C MET A 1 20.59 12.02 -20.73
N ALA A 2 20.99 10.75 -20.55
CA ALA A 2 20.07 9.64 -20.72
C ALA A 2 18.98 9.76 -19.63
N GLN A 3 17.71 9.77 -20.02
CA GLN A 3 16.60 9.91 -19.11
C GLN A 3 16.58 8.68 -18.20
N HIS A 4 16.82 8.85 -16.90
CA HIS A 4 16.65 7.79 -15.92
C HIS A 4 15.19 7.37 -15.96
N ARG A 5 14.91 6.21 -16.55
CA ARG A 5 13.54 5.68 -16.67
C ARG A 5 13.58 4.20 -16.37
N ILE A 6 13.37 3.88 -15.09
CA ILE A 6 13.09 2.53 -14.63
C ILE A 6 11.62 2.23 -14.96
N LEU A 7 11.34 1.01 -15.43
CA LEU A 7 9.97 0.54 -15.58
C LEU A 7 9.45 0.15 -14.18
N GLY A 8 8.35 0.76 -13.72
CA GLY A 8 7.81 0.55 -12.38
C GLY A 8 8.32 1.53 -11.33
N MET A 9 8.33 1.10 -10.07
CA MET A 9 8.65 1.94 -8.90
C MET A 9 10.10 2.43 -8.95
N ASP A 10 10.31 3.74 -8.84
CA ASP A 10 11.62 4.35 -8.75
C ASP A 10 12.15 4.25 -7.30
N PRO A 11 13.25 3.52 -7.05
CA PRO A 11 13.73 3.22 -5.71
C PRO A 11 14.27 4.47 -4.97
N TYR A 12 14.62 5.55 -5.68
CA TYR A 12 15.03 6.80 -5.04
C TYR A 12 13.88 7.46 -4.26
N ILE A 13 12.62 7.18 -4.62
CA ILE A 13 11.45 7.71 -3.93
C ILE A 13 11.45 7.31 -2.45
N GLU A 14 11.77 6.04 -2.14
CA GLU A 14 11.79 5.54 -0.77
C GLU A 14 12.78 6.30 0.11
N ALA A 15 13.98 6.60 -0.39
CA ALA A 15 14.98 7.32 0.39
C ALA A 15 14.77 8.84 0.43
N GLN A 16 14.29 9.44 -0.66
CA GLN A 16 14.31 10.90 -0.82
C GLN A 16 12.96 11.57 -0.58
N ARG A 17 11.85 10.89 -0.87
CA ARG A 17 10.52 11.52 -1.00
C ARG A 17 9.35 10.71 -0.44
N TRP A 18 9.61 9.63 0.31
CA TRP A 18 8.60 8.66 0.72
C TRP A 18 7.36 9.29 1.37
N ARG A 19 7.52 10.21 2.32
CA ARG A 19 6.39 10.82 3.04
C ARG A 19 5.37 11.47 2.09
N GLY A 20 5.85 12.24 1.11
CA GLY A 20 4.99 12.90 0.12
C GLY A 20 4.42 11.90 -0.89
N PHE A 21 5.24 10.96 -1.34
CA PHE A 21 4.82 9.90 -2.24
C PHE A 21 3.71 9.04 -1.64
N HIS A 22 3.88 8.60 -0.40
CA HIS A 22 2.91 7.79 0.34
C HIS A 22 1.55 8.47 0.40
N ALA A 23 1.50 9.73 0.82
CA ALA A 23 0.25 10.49 0.89
C ALA A 23 -0.42 10.63 -0.49
N ASN A 24 0.36 10.94 -1.54
CA ASN A 24 -0.15 11.08 -2.91
C ASN A 24 -0.64 9.76 -3.49
N MET A 25 0.04 8.64 -3.19
CA MET A 25 -0.39 7.30 -3.58
C MET A 25 -1.72 6.92 -2.92
N ILE A 26 -1.89 7.16 -1.62
CA ILE A 26 -3.16 6.90 -0.94
C ILE A 26 -4.31 7.68 -1.59
N VAL A 27 -4.12 8.96 -1.88
CA VAL A 27 -5.12 9.78 -2.57
C VAL A 27 -5.42 9.22 -3.96
N ALA A 28 -4.39 8.91 -4.75
CA ALA A 28 -4.57 8.41 -6.10
C ALA A 28 -5.21 7.01 -6.15
N ILE A 29 -4.93 6.14 -5.17
CA ILE A 29 -5.62 4.85 -5.02
C ILE A 29 -7.10 5.09 -4.75
N GLN A 30 -7.45 5.99 -3.81
CA GLN A 30 -8.85 6.32 -3.52
C GLN A 30 -9.57 6.85 -4.77
N GLU A 31 -8.97 7.82 -5.47
CA GLU A 31 -9.50 8.39 -6.73
C GLU A 31 -9.76 7.30 -7.78
N ALA A 32 -8.84 6.34 -7.91
CA ALA A 32 -8.98 5.23 -8.85
C ALA A 32 -10.10 4.25 -8.46
N LEU A 33 -10.29 4.01 -7.15
CA LEU A 33 -11.29 3.07 -6.65
C LEU A 33 -12.72 3.59 -6.76
N ILE A 34 -12.96 4.86 -6.42
CA ILE A 34 -14.30 5.47 -6.38
C ILE A 34 -15.16 5.14 -7.62
N PRO A 35 -14.71 5.32 -8.87
CA PRO A 35 -15.54 5.03 -10.05
C PRO A 35 -15.77 3.53 -10.29
N MET A 36 -15.00 2.64 -9.66
CA MET A 36 -15.14 1.19 -9.79
C MET A 36 -16.09 0.59 -8.74
N LEU A 37 -16.38 1.32 -7.66
CA LEU A 37 -17.22 0.84 -6.58
C LEU A 37 -18.71 0.90 -6.94
N LEU A 38 -19.46 -0.12 -6.52
CA LEU A 38 -20.93 -0.10 -6.62
C LEU A 38 -21.50 1.06 -5.76
N PRO A 39 -22.64 1.67 -6.14
CA PRO A 39 -23.23 2.81 -5.42
C PRO A 39 -23.55 2.59 -3.94
N LYS A 40 -23.52 1.35 -3.45
CA LYS A 40 -23.72 1.00 -2.04
C LYS A 40 -22.46 1.16 -1.17
N TYR A 41 -21.31 1.44 -1.78
CA TYR A 41 -20.03 1.61 -1.09
C TYR A 41 -19.55 3.06 -1.13
N ALA A 42 -18.79 3.44 -0.11
CA ALA A 42 -17.93 4.61 -0.10
C ALA A 42 -16.51 4.19 0.25
N ALA A 43 -15.54 5.02 -0.16
CA ALA A 43 -14.13 4.85 0.17
C ALA A 43 -13.59 6.15 0.76
N ASP A 44 -13.18 6.15 2.02
CA ASP A 44 -12.62 7.31 2.71
C ASP A 44 -11.17 7.08 3.13
N ILE A 45 -10.39 8.16 3.13
CA ILE A 45 -9.03 8.16 3.67
C ILE A 45 -9.12 8.48 5.16
N GLU A 46 -8.62 7.55 5.96
CA GLU A 46 -8.50 7.70 7.40
C GLU A 46 -7.04 7.95 7.78
N GLU A 47 -6.85 8.69 8.86
CA GLU A 47 -5.52 9.08 9.35
C GLU A 47 -5.39 8.68 10.82
N HIS A 48 -4.42 7.84 11.12
CA HIS A 48 -4.05 7.53 12.50
C HIS A 48 -2.87 8.42 12.90
N ALA A 49 -3.14 9.39 13.78
CA ALA A 49 -2.10 10.18 14.42
C ALA A 49 -1.60 9.44 15.65
N HIS A 50 -0.32 9.11 15.66
CA HIS A 50 0.27 8.44 16.81
C HIS A 50 0.50 9.46 17.94
N PRO A 51 -0.09 9.28 19.15
CA PRO A 51 -0.06 10.29 20.20
C PRO A 51 1.36 10.59 20.74
N VAL A 52 2.30 9.64 20.62
CA VAL A 52 3.69 9.78 21.06
C VAL A 52 4.61 10.20 19.91
N LEU A 53 4.27 9.83 18.67
CA LEU A 53 5.00 10.18 17.46
C LEU A 53 4.18 11.19 16.65
N ALA A 54 3.87 12.34 17.24
CA ALA A 54 2.91 13.33 16.71
C ALA A 54 3.16 13.80 15.27
N GLU A 55 4.38 13.62 14.74
CA GLU A 55 4.73 13.96 13.37
C GLU A 55 4.43 12.85 12.34
N GLN A 56 4.07 11.66 12.81
CA GLN A 56 3.79 10.48 11.99
C GLN A 56 2.29 10.20 11.96
N ARG A 57 1.70 10.56 10.82
CA ARG A 57 0.31 10.30 10.46
C ARG A 57 0.28 9.16 9.44
N GLU A 58 -0.30 8.03 9.82
CA GLU A 58 -0.44 6.89 8.92
C GLU A 58 -1.81 6.95 8.23
N ARG A 59 -1.79 7.06 6.89
CA ARG A 59 -2.99 7.14 6.08
C ARG A 59 -3.30 5.81 5.43
N PHE A 60 -4.58 5.43 5.46
CA PHE A 60 -5.09 4.21 4.85
C PHE A 60 -6.50 4.47 4.33
N ILE A 61 -6.98 3.60 3.44
CA ILE A 61 -8.32 3.73 2.85
C ILE A 61 -9.25 2.73 3.53
N GLN A 62 -10.44 3.19 3.90
CA GLN A 62 -11.54 2.34 4.34
C GLN A 62 -12.63 2.33 3.27
N ILE A 63 -13.00 1.13 2.81
CA ILE A 63 -14.21 0.90 2.01
C ILE A 63 -15.29 0.37 2.94
N TYR A 64 -16.44 1.02 2.94
CA TYR A 64 -17.56 0.67 3.81
C TYR A 64 -18.91 0.80 3.09
N THR A 65 -19.93 0.12 3.59
CA THR A 65 -21.30 0.22 3.07
C THR A 65 -21.99 1.51 3.52
N LEU A 66 -22.73 2.16 2.63
CA LEU A 66 -23.45 3.39 2.95
C LEU A 66 -24.68 3.16 3.84
N SER A 67 -25.29 1.98 3.79
CA SER A 67 -26.53 1.68 4.51
C SER A 67 -26.36 1.59 6.03
N ASN A 68 -25.25 1.03 6.51
CA ASN A 68 -25.00 0.78 7.92
C ASN A 68 -23.55 1.07 8.36
N ARG A 69 -22.73 1.67 7.49
CA ARG A 69 -21.29 1.93 7.74
C ARG A 69 -20.51 0.68 8.16
N GLN A 70 -20.86 -0.47 7.62
CA GLN A 70 -20.08 -1.68 7.81
C GLN A 70 -18.74 -1.51 7.11
N LEU A 71 -17.64 -1.60 7.86
CA LEU A 71 -16.29 -1.62 7.30
C LEU A 71 -16.09 -2.94 6.55
N VAL A 72 -15.77 -2.85 5.26
CA VAL A 72 -15.68 -3.99 4.35
C VAL A 72 -14.23 -4.28 4.01
N THR A 73 -13.45 -3.24 3.69
CA THR A 73 -12.05 -3.42 3.27
C THR A 73 -11.18 -2.28 3.74
N VAL A 74 -9.98 -2.61 4.21
CA VAL A 74 -8.93 -1.65 4.50
C VAL A 74 -7.81 -1.84 3.49
N ILE A 75 -7.34 -0.74 2.91
CA ILE A 75 -6.15 -0.71 2.04
C ILE A 75 -5.09 0.12 2.73
N ASP A 76 -3.93 -0.49 2.98
CA ASP A 76 -2.82 0.12 3.70
C ASP A 76 -1.56 0.10 2.83
N LEU A 77 -0.97 1.27 2.58
CA LEU A 77 0.35 1.39 1.97
C LEU A 77 1.38 1.43 3.09
N LEU A 78 2.24 0.43 3.19
CA LEU A 78 3.18 0.31 4.31
C LEU A 78 4.13 1.51 4.35
N SER A 79 4.41 2.00 5.55
CA SER A 79 5.40 3.05 5.80
C SER A 79 6.64 2.50 6.53
N PRO A 80 7.77 3.23 6.54
CA PRO A 80 8.99 2.78 7.21
C PRO A 80 8.83 2.43 8.70
N SER A 81 7.92 3.07 9.44
CA SER A 81 7.63 2.70 10.84
C SER A 81 7.08 1.27 10.95
N ASN A 82 6.20 0.88 10.02
CA ASN A 82 5.55 -0.44 10.03
C ASN A 82 6.58 -1.57 9.81
N LYS A 83 7.69 -1.26 9.14
CA LYS A 83 8.76 -2.21 8.82
C LYS A 83 9.98 -2.10 9.73
N ARG A 84 10.02 -1.14 10.66
CA ARG A 84 11.18 -1.00 11.55
C ARG A 84 11.14 -2.10 12.63
N PRO A 85 12.13 -3.00 12.70
CA PRO A 85 12.15 -4.09 13.67
C PRO A 85 12.19 -3.53 15.10
N ASN A 86 11.54 -4.23 16.04
CA ASN A 86 11.51 -3.89 17.47
C ASN A 86 11.07 -2.44 17.77
N SER A 87 10.17 -1.88 16.96
CA SER A 87 9.65 -0.52 17.14
C SER A 87 8.17 -0.51 17.52
N LEU A 88 7.76 0.50 18.28
CA LEU A 88 6.36 0.70 18.65
C LEU A 88 5.44 0.76 17.42
N GLY A 89 5.83 1.50 16.38
CA GLY A 89 5.05 1.61 15.14
C GLY A 89 4.87 0.28 14.39
N ARG A 90 5.85 -0.63 14.43
CA ARG A 90 5.67 -1.99 13.89
C ARG A 90 4.71 -2.81 14.75
N SER A 91 4.88 -2.79 16.07
CA SER A 91 3.99 -3.52 16.98
C SER A 91 2.52 -3.08 16.85
N GLU A 92 2.27 -1.77 16.85
CA GLU A 92 0.92 -1.22 16.71
C GLU A 92 0.32 -1.54 15.34
N TYR A 93 1.11 -1.48 14.27
CA TYR A 93 0.66 -1.85 12.94
C TYR A 93 0.28 -3.33 12.84
N LEU A 94 1.09 -4.23 13.40
CA LEU A 94 0.77 -5.67 13.42
C LEU A 94 -0.48 -5.94 14.26
N GLU A 95 -0.65 -5.23 15.37
CA GLU A 95 -1.86 -5.33 16.20
C GLU A 95 -3.11 -4.81 15.46
N LYS A 96 -3.02 -3.67 14.77
CA LYS A 96 -4.09 -3.14 13.89
C LYS A 96 -4.48 -4.18 12.83
N ARG A 97 -3.50 -4.75 12.13
CA ARG A 97 -3.74 -5.83 11.15
C ARG A 97 -4.51 -6.98 11.77
N GLN A 98 -4.05 -7.48 12.92
CA GLN A 98 -4.68 -8.62 13.59
C GLN A 98 -6.13 -8.32 13.98
N ARG A 99 -6.40 -7.13 14.54
CA ARG A 99 -7.77 -6.71 14.89
C ARG A 99 -8.69 -6.65 13.68
N LEU A 100 -8.22 -6.10 12.55
CA LEU A 100 -9.01 -6.02 11.31
C LEU A 100 -9.36 -7.41 10.77
N LEU A 101 -8.39 -8.32 10.73
CA LEU A 101 -8.61 -9.70 10.29
C LEU A 101 -9.59 -10.45 11.20
N GLN A 102 -9.46 -10.27 12.53
CA GLN A 102 -10.38 -10.85 13.52
C GLN A 102 -11.80 -10.28 13.42
N ALA A 103 -11.93 -9.02 13.01
CA ALA A 103 -13.22 -8.37 12.80
C ALA A 103 -13.90 -8.76 11.47
N GLY A 104 -13.29 -9.66 10.68
CA GLY A 104 -13.84 -10.08 9.39
C GLY A 104 -13.74 -9.02 8.29
N VAL A 105 -12.85 -8.04 8.44
CA VAL A 105 -12.58 -7.00 7.44
C VAL A 105 -11.57 -7.52 6.43
N ASN A 106 -11.81 -7.31 5.13
CA ASN A 106 -10.79 -7.61 4.13
C ASN A 106 -9.62 -6.63 4.26
N LEU A 107 -8.41 -7.09 3.97
CA LEU A 107 -7.21 -6.28 4.16
C LEU A 107 -6.26 -6.40 2.97
N VAL A 108 -5.99 -5.27 2.32
CA VAL A 108 -5.01 -5.14 1.23
C VAL A 108 -3.81 -4.35 1.74
N GLY A 109 -2.68 -5.01 1.95
CA GLY A 109 -1.42 -4.36 2.34
C GLY A 109 -0.48 -4.23 1.15
N ILE A 110 0.00 -3.03 0.84
CA ILE A 110 0.91 -2.76 -0.29
C ILE A 110 2.28 -2.35 0.28
N ASP A 111 3.33 -3.12 -0.01
CA ASP A 111 4.71 -2.90 0.42
C ASP A 111 5.57 -2.50 -0.79
N LEU A 112 5.76 -1.18 -0.96
CA LEU A 112 6.66 -0.59 -1.96
C LEU A 112 8.03 -0.22 -1.38
N LEU A 113 8.36 -0.72 -0.18
CA LEU A 113 9.61 -0.42 0.51
C LEU A 113 10.59 -1.58 0.31
N LEU A 114 11.81 -1.28 -0.11
CA LEU A 114 12.92 -2.21 -0.23
C LEU A 114 13.53 -2.51 1.14
N GLN A 115 13.54 -1.54 2.05
CA GLN A 115 14.11 -1.71 3.39
C GLN A 115 13.10 -2.14 4.45
N GLY A 116 13.67 -2.53 5.59
CA GLY A 116 12.94 -2.94 6.77
C GLY A 116 12.46 -4.38 6.71
N GLU A 117 11.86 -4.82 7.81
CA GLU A 117 11.41 -6.19 7.99
C GLU A 117 10.07 -6.42 7.29
N ARG A 118 10.00 -7.46 6.46
CA ARG A 118 8.76 -7.87 5.77
C ARG A 118 7.68 -8.26 6.78
N LEU A 119 6.43 -8.34 6.31
CA LEU A 119 5.33 -8.85 7.14
C LEU A 119 5.61 -10.30 7.55
N PRO A 120 5.26 -10.69 8.78
CA PRO A 120 5.38 -12.09 9.20
C PRO A 120 4.42 -12.95 8.37
N THR A 121 4.96 -14.01 7.77
CA THR A 121 4.21 -15.01 7.00
C THR A 121 4.53 -16.41 7.53
N ASN A 122 3.55 -17.32 7.46
CA ASN A 122 3.75 -18.72 7.85
C ASN A 122 4.63 -19.47 6.84
N GLU A 123 4.51 -19.11 5.57
CA GLU A 123 5.31 -19.63 4.47
C GLU A 123 6.32 -18.56 4.02
N PRO A 124 7.50 -18.96 3.52
CA PRO A 124 8.45 -18.01 2.94
C PRO A 124 7.81 -17.21 1.81
N LEU A 125 8.08 -15.90 1.77
CA LEU A 125 7.65 -15.06 0.65
C LEU A 125 8.32 -15.51 -0.65
N PRO A 126 7.60 -15.46 -1.79
CA PRO A 126 8.23 -15.58 -3.10
C PRO A 126 9.33 -14.54 -3.28
N GLU A 127 10.32 -14.84 -4.12
CA GLU A 127 11.43 -13.93 -4.40
C GLU A 127 10.94 -12.68 -5.16
N GLY A 128 10.90 -11.54 -4.48
CA GLY A 128 10.46 -10.26 -5.00
C GLY A 128 10.98 -9.08 -4.17
N ASP A 129 10.90 -7.89 -4.75
CA ASP A 129 11.38 -6.65 -4.10
C ASP A 129 10.21 -5.88 -3.47
N TYR A 130 9.03 -6.02 -4.07
CA TYR A 130 7.80 -5.38 -3.67
C TYR A 130 6.67 -6.40 -3.59
N TYR A 131 5.69 -6.12 -2.74
CA TYR A 131 4.63 -7.07 -2.44
C TYR A 131 3.27 -6.37 -2.28
N ALA A 132 2.21 -7.06 -2.63
CA ALA A 132 0.86 -6.76 -2.17
C ALA A 132 0.22 -8.01 -1.57
N PHE A 133 -0.38 -7.85 -0.41
CA PHE A 133 -1.02 -8.90 0.37
C PHE A 133 -2.52 -8.68 0.34
N VAL A 134 -3.27 -9.60 -0.25
CA VAL A 134 -4.73 -9.53 -0.31
C VAL A 134 -5.32 -10.60 0.60
N ALA A 135 -5.78 -10.17 1.77
CA ALA A 135 -6.49 -11.00 2.73
C ALA A 135 -8.00 -10.77 2.58
N CYS A 136 -8.70 -11.76 2.01
CA CYS A 136 -10.15 -11.76 1.93
C CYS A 136 -10.70 -12.49 3.15
N SER A 137 -11.58 -11.85 3.93
CA SER A 137 -12.01 -12.36 5.24
C SER A 137 -12.73 -13.70 5.15
N SER A 138 -13.46 -13.95 4.06
CA SER A 138 -14.14 -15.22 3.78
C SER A 138 -13.19 -16.37 3.40
N ARG A 139 -11.92 -16.07 3.10
CA ARG A 139 -10.91 -17.04 2.66
C ARG A 139 -9.76 -17.22 3.66
N LEU A 140 -9.79 -16.51 4.79
CA LEU A 140 -8.79 -16.66 5.83
C LEU A 140 -8.74 -18.14 6.32
N PRO A 141 -7.54 -18.67 6.63
CA PRO A 141 -6.26 -17.97 6.78
C PRO A 141 -5.45 -17.77 5.48
N VAL A 142 -6.00 -18.08 4.31
CA VAL A 142 -5.28 -17.92 3.03
C VAL A 142 -5.19 -16.44 2.65
N VAL A 143 -3.96 -15.99 2.37
CA VAL A 143 -3.66 -14.64 1.90
C VAL A 143 -3.01 -14.74 0.53
N GLU A 144 -3.54 -14.04 -0.46
CA GLU A 144 -2.91 -13.97 -1.78
C GLU A 144 -1.75 -12.98 -1.75
N VAL A 145 -0.60 -13.40 -2.29
CA VAL A 145 0.61 -12.57 -2.35
C VAL A 145 0.94 -12.28 -3.81
N TYR A 146 0.84 -11.01 -4.18
CA TYR A 146 1.34 -10.49 -5.44
C TYR A 146 2.75 -9.94 -5.18
N TYR A 147 3.69 -10.22 -6.07
CA TYR A 147 5.09 -9.80 -5.92
C TYR A 147 5.68 -9.42 -7.26
N TRP A 148 6.61 -8.47 -7.25
CA TRP A 148 7.34 -8.03 -8.45
C TRP A 148 8.72 -7.50 -8.06
N ARG A 149 9.61 -7.45 -9.05
CA ARG A 149 10.99 -7.00 -8.88
C ARG A 149 11.17 -5.53 -9.28
N LEU A 150 12.25 -4.94 -8.81
CA LEU A 150 12.73 -3.65 -9.27
C LEU A 150 12.89 -3.67 -10.81
N GLY A 151 12.41 -2.63 -11.48
CA GLY A 151 12.39 -2.58 -12.94
C GLY A 151 11.22 -3.32 -13.60
N GLN A 152 10.30 -3.90 -12.84
CA GLN A 152 9.05 -4.46 -13.35
C GLN A 152 7.86 -3.54 -13.06
N PRO A 153 6.83 -3.52 -13.94
CA PRO A 153 5.62 -2.75 -13.68
C PRO A 153 4.90 -3.26 -12.44
N LEU A 154 4.28 -2.35 -11.68
CA LEU A 154 3.45 -2.73 -10.54
C LEU A 154 2.22 -3.52 -11.05
N PRO A 155 1.77 -4.56 -10.34
CA PRO A 155 0.69 -5.43 -10.82
C PRO A 155 -0.69 -4.77 -10.74
N ILE A 156 -1.66 -5.36 -11.44
CA ILE A 156 -3.07 -5.15 -11.16
C ILE A 156 -3.48 -6.13 -10.07
N ILE A 157 -4.07 -5.64 -8.97
CA ILE A 157 -4.45 -6.45 -7.81
C ILE A 157 -5.95 -6.37 -7.53
N PRO A 158 -6.57 -7.44 -7.00
CA PRO A 158 -7.96 -7.38 -6.57
C PRO A 158 -8.08 -6.63 -5.24
N VAL A 159 -9.14 -5.83 -5.14
CA VAL A 159 -9.63 -5.24 -3.89
C VAL A 159 -10.97 -5.91 -3.59
N PRO A 160 -10.99 -6.87 -2.66
CA PRO A 160 -12.20 -7.63 -2.35
C PRO A 160 -13.27 -6.75 -1.72
N LEU A 161 -14.54 -7.07 -1.93
CA LEU A 161 -15.69 -6.39 -1.33
C LEU A 161 -16.50 -7.37 -0.46
N LEU A 162 -17.79 -7.14 -0.24
CA LEU A 162 -18.65 -8.13 0.39
C LEU A 162 -18.75 -9.40 -0.48
N PRO A 163 -18.97 -10.59 0.11
CA PRO A 163 -18.95 -11.87 -0.60
C PRO A 163 -19.90 -11.97 -1.80
N GLU A 164 -21.01 -11.22 -1.80
CA GLU A 164 -21.98 -11.20 -2.89
C GLU A 164 -21.56 -10.31 -4.08
N ASP A 165 -20.55 -9.45 -3.92
CA ASP A 165 -20.07 -8.55 -4.96
C ASP A 165 -18.75 -9.02 -5.54
N ARG A 166 -18.49 -8.62 -6.79
CA ARG A 166 -17.21 -8.89 -7.44
C ARG A 166 -16.14 -7.93 -6.92
N ASP A 167 -14.94 -8.46 -6.75
CA ASP A 167 -13.73 -7.66 -6.50
C ASP A 167 -13.55 -6.58 -7.57
N VAL A 168 -13.08 -5.40 -7.15
CA VAL A 168 -12.62 -4.36 -8.08
C VAL A 168 -11.13 -4.53 -8.32
N TRP A 169 -10.67 -4.28 -9.55
CA TRP A 169 -9.28 -4.53 -9.94
C TRP A 169 -8.50 -3.22 -9.98
N LEU A 170 -7.58 -3.03 -9.04
CA LEU A 170 -6.76 -1.83 -8.89
C LEU A 170 -5.48 -1.96 -9.72
N ASN A 171 -5.31 -1.10 -10.73
CA ASN A 171 -4.08 -1.02 -11.52
C ASN A 171 -3.04 -0.14 -10.82
N LEU A 172 -2.12 -0.77 -10.07
CA LEU A 172 -1.12 -0.04 -9.29
C LEU A 172 -0.11 0.72 -10.18
N GLN A 173 0.22 0.20 -11.36
CA GLN A 173 1.13 0.88 -12.28
C GLN A 173 0.54 2.21 -12.75
N ALA A 174 -0.74 2.22 -13.15
CA ALA A 174 -1.41 3.43 -13.61
C ALA A 174 -1.50 4.50 -12.49
N VAL A 175 -1.83 4.07 -11.27
CA VAL A 175 -1.87 4.95 -10.10
C VAL A 175 -0.49 5.53 -9.79
N TYR A 176 0.55 4.69 -9.81
CA TYR A 176 1.93 5.11 -9.62
C TYR A 176 2.37 6.12 -10.68
N GLU A 177 2.12 5.87 -11.96
CA GLU A 177 2.50 6.77 -13.06
C GLU A 177 1.81 8.13 -12.96
N GLN A 178 0.54 8.15 -12.56
CA GLN A 178 -0.21 9.37 -12.27
C GLN A 178 0.47 10.18 -11.15
N VAL A 179 0.81 9.54 -10.04
CA VAL A 179 1.49 10.19 -8.90
C VAL A 179 2.88 10.68 -9.31
N TYR A 180 3.64 9.85 -10.01
CA TYR A 180 5.00 10.17 -10.45
C TYR A 180 5.05 11.39 -11.35
N THR A 181 4.15 11.42 -12.34
CA THR A 181 4.04 12.51 -13.31
C THR A 181 3.54 13.78 -12.66
N ARG A 182 2.48 13.72 -11.84
CA ARG A 182 1.90 14.90 -11.18
C ARG A 182 2.89 15.56 -10.20
N ALA A 183 3.65 14.76 -9.46
CA ALA A 183 4.63 15.25 -8.51
C ALA A 183 5.97 15.65 -9.16
N ARG A 184 6.18 15.38 -10.45
CA ARG A 184 7.43 15.65 -11.18
C ARG A 184 8.65 14.99 -10.56
N TYR A 185 8.53 13.72 -10.16
CA TYR A 185 9.67 12.98 -9.60
C TYR A 185 10.82 12.80 -10.60
N ASP A 186 10.56 12.91 -11.91
CA ASP A 186 11.58 13.01 -12.95
C ASP A 186 12.59 14.15 -12.73
N VAL A 187 12.19 15.21 -12.02
CA VAL A 187 13.01 16.37 -11.70
C VAL A 187 13.35 16.47 -10.21
N LEU A 188 12.45 16.03 -9.33
CA LEU A 188 12.62 16.19 -7.88
C LEU A 188 13.58 15.17 -7.24
N LEU A 189 13.83 14.04 -7.91
CA LEU A 189 14.74 13.01 -7.45
C LEU A 189 16.18 13.33 -7.88
N ASP A 190 17.10 13.26 -6.94
CA ASP A 190 18.53 13.42 -7.20
C ASP A 190 19.14 12.06 -7.55
N PHE A 191 19.27 11.79 -8.85
CA PHE A 191 19.88 10.57 -9.39
C PHE A 191 21.41 10.57 -9.35
N SER A 192 22.05 11.65 -8.87
CA SER A 192 23.51 11.69 -8.68
C SER A 192 23.93 11.00 -7.38
N GLN A 193 23.00 10.85 -6.43
CA GLN A 193 23.22 10.03 -5.24
C GLN A 193 23.29 8.54 -5.63
N PRO A 194 24.07 7.72 -4.92
CA PRO A 194 24.00 6.28 -5.12
C PRO A 194 22.60 5.76 -4.80
N LEU A 195 22.23 4.64 -5.45
CA LEU A 195 21.01 3.94 -5.09
C LEU A 195 21.04 3.63 -3.58
N PRO A 196 19.98 3.98 -2.85
CA PRO A 196 19.98 3.91 -1.39
C PRO A 196 20.02 2.47 -0.86
N PHE A 197 19.73 1.47 -1.69
CA PHE A 197 19.58 0.07 -1.30
C PHE A 197 20.31 -0.85 -2.30
N GLY A 198 21.59 -1.12 -2.01
CA GLY A 198 22.42 -2.15 -2.65
C GLY A 198 23.03 -1.78 -4.00
N ALA A 199 24.35 -1.94 -4.09
CA ALA A 199 25.08 -2.12 -5.35
C ALA A 199 24.97 -3.58 -5.82
#